data_AF-A0A0A2XQK0-F1
#
_entry.id   AF-A0A0A2XQK0-F1
#
_cell.length_a   1.000
_cell.length_b   1.000
_cell.length_c   1.000
_cell.angle_alpha   90.00
_cell.angle_beta   90.00
_cell.angle_gamma   90.00
#
_symmetry.space_group_name_H-M   'P 1'
#
loop_
_entity.id
_entity.type
_entity.pdbx_description
1 polymer ?
#
loop_
_entity_poly.entity_id
_entity_poly.type
_entity_poly.pdbx_seq_one_letter_code
_entity_poly.pdbx_strand_id
1 'polypeptide(L)'
;MEYRYFKGNLNAEPLKTLNEDWLKRFEERNKKLKAIFDTMPFYDGWYGGEEFISGIVCNSDNPHLEQLKQTKGYKLTLSDSQDKYIVRPDKRYKIGKELDKALCNVYQILRQYPPFKKFITECLDINRMVLDGRIGYFSSASVCGEVLLVCIPVKGQGCSGDDFPAVPDSLTEIKESEFLAIQGK
;
A
#
# COMPACT_ATOMS: atom_id res chain seq x y z
N MET A 1 12.23 -13.97 -15.08
CA MET A 1 12.75 -12.71 -14.52
C MET A 1 13.77 -13.05 -13.45
N GLU A 2 14.94 -12.43 -13.51
CA GLU A 2 16.00 -12.60 -12.52
C GLU A 2 15.91 -11.49 -11.46
N TYR A 3 16.21 -11.82 -10.20
CA TYR A 3 16.24 -10.89 -9.09
C TYR A 3 17.57 -10.97 -8.36
N ARG A 4 18.04 -9.83 -7.88
CA ARG A 4 19.09 -9.76 -6.86
C ARG A 4 18.46 -9.44 -5.51
N TYR A 5 18.97 -10.10 -4.48
CA TYR A 5 18.40 -10.09 -3.14
C TYR A 5 19.37 -9.44 -2.18
N PHE A 6 18.84 -8.62 -1.28
CA PHE A 6 19.63 -7.86 -0.33
C PHE A 6 19.01 -7.90 1.05
N LYS A 7 19.86 -7.77 2.06
CA LYS A 7 19.45 -7.49 3.44
C LYS A 7 20.10 -6.23 3.98
N GLY A 8 19.42 -5.56 4.90
CA GLY A 8 19.95 -4.44 5.67
C GLY A 8 19.55 -4.55 7.12
N ASN A 9 20.36 -4.00 8.02
CA ASN A 9 20.05 -3.95 9.45
C ASN A 9 19.27 -2.66 9.76
N LEU A 10 18.01 -2.79 10.21
CA LEU A 10 17.15 -1.64 10.55
C LEU A 10 17.59 -0.90 11.81
N ASN A 11 18.52 -1.46 12.60
CA ASN A 11 19.11 -0.79 13.75
C ASN A 11 20.42 -0.05 13.42
N ALA A 12 20.89 -0.12 12.17
CA ALA A 12 22.08 0.56 11.70
C ALA A 12 21.74 1.75 10.78
N GLU A 13 22.58 2.78 10.79
CA GLU A 13 22.41 3.93 9.89
C GLU A 13 22.75 3.56 8.44
N PRO A 14 22.06 4.16 7.45
CA PRO A 14 20.97 5.15 7.56
C PRO A 14 19.57 4.52 7.73
N LEU A 15 19.47 3.19 7.68
CA LEU A 15 18.19 2.46 7.66
C LEU A 15 17.37 2.69 8.93
N LYS A 16 18.04 2.82 10.08
CA LYS A 16 17.42 3.17 11.35
C LYS A 16 16.65 4.49 11.27
N THR A 17 17.30 5.56 10.83
CA THR A 17 16.67 6.86 10.67
C THR A 17 15.49 6.81 9.70
N LEU A 18 15.64 6.11 8.58
CA LEU A 18 14.55 5.96 7.60
C LEU A 18 13.34 5.19 8.18
N ASN A 19 13.58 4.11 8.92
CA ASN A 19 12.52 3.34 9.54
C ASN A 19 11.78 4.15 10.60
N GLU A 20 12.50 4.87 11.45
CA GLU A 20 11.91 5.75 12.46
C GLU A 20 11.09 6.90 11.85
N ASP A 21 11.56 7.50 10.75
CA ASP A 21 10.80 8.52 10.01
C ASP A 21 9.52 7.93 9.44
N TRP A 22 9.60 6.77 8.79
CA TRP A 22 8.42 6.12 8.23
C TRP A 22 7.38 5.79 9.31
N LEU A 23 7.79 5.25 10.45
CA LEU A 23 6.89 4.92 11.56
C LEU A 23 6.14 6.16 12.08
N LYS A 24 6.85 7.28 12.29
CA LYS A 24 6.23 8.56 12.72
C LYS A 24 5.22 9.05 11.69
N ARG A 25 5.60 9.07 10.42
CA ARG A 25 4.74 9.47 9.29
C ARG A 25 3.52 8.55 9.16
N PHE A 26 3.69 7.26 9.37
CA PHE A 26 2.61 6.27 9.32
C PHE A 26 1.63 6.45 10.48
N GLU A 27 2.10 6.80 11.68
CA GLU A 27 1.24 7.15 12.81
C GLU A 27 0.39 8.39 12.52
N GLU A 28 1.01 9.45 11.96
CA GLU A 28 0.27 10.65 11.52
C GLU A 28 -0.78 10.34 10.45
N ARG A 29 -0.42 9.52 9.45
CA ARG A 29 -1.34 9.02 8.42
C ARG A 29 -2.55 8.38 9.07
N ASN A 30 -2.34 7.45 10.00
CA ASN A 30 -3.43 6.72 10.64
C ASN A 30 -4.32 7.63 11.48
N LYS A 31 -3.77 8.62 12.19
CA LYS A 31 -4.54 9.64 12.91
C LYS A 31 -5.45 10.43 11.96
N LYS A 32 -4.91 10.90 10.84
CA LYS A 32 -5.66 11.66 9.82
C LYS A 32 -6.77 10.82 9.16
N LEU A 33 -6.46 9.58 8.81
CA LEU A 33 -7.43 8.65 8.23
C LEU A 33 -8.55 8.32 9.21
N LYS A 34 -8.20 8.01 10.47
CA LYS A 34 -9.17 7.69 11.52
C LYS A 34 -10.17 8.84 11.71
N ALA A 35 -9.69 10.09 11.75
CA ALA A 35 -10.58 11.25 11.89
C ALA A 35 -11.62 11.36 10.75
N ILE A 36 -11.31 10.89 9.53
CA ILE A 36 -12.27 10.84 8.42
C ILE A 36 -13.23 9.66 8.59
N PHE A 37 -12.71 8.47 8.88
CA PHE A 37 -13.53 7.26 8.96
C PHE A 37 -14.46 7.25 10.18
N ASP A 38 -14.10 7.91 11.28
CA ASP A 38 -14.97 8.10 12.44
C ASP A 38 -16.24 8.90 12.10
N THR A 39 -16.26 9.63 10.98
CA THR A 39 -17.47 10.33 10.49
C THR A 39 -18.43 9.41 9.73
N MET A 40 -18.05 8.16 9.46
CA MET A 40 -18.78 7.20 8.65
C MET A 40 -19.25 6.02 9.52
N PRO A 41 -20.50 6.01 10.01
CA PRO A 41 -20.98 4.98 10.95
C PRO A 41 -21.05 3.57 10.35
N PHE A 42 -20.96 3.45 9.03
CA PHE A 42 -20.97 2.19 8.28
C PHE A 42 -19.57 1.72 7.85
N TYR A 43 -18.50 2.32 8.39
CA TYR A 43 -17.13 1.97 8.04
C TYR A 43 -16.66 0.72 8.79
N ASP A 44 -16.46 -0.37 8.04
CA ASP A 44 -15.79 -1.59 8.52
C ASP A 44 -14.41 -1.82 7.87
N GLY A 45 -14.01 -0.87 7.02
CA GLY A 45 -12.79 -0.94 6.23
C GLY A 45 -12.94 -0.17 4.93
N TRP A 46 -11.92 -0.22 4.07
CA TRP A 46 -12.02 0.33 2.72
C TRP A 46 -11.72 -0.71 1.66
N TYR A 47 -12.30 -0.49 0.48
CA TYR A 47 -12.03 -1.27 -0.71
C TYR A 47 -10.98 -0.54 -1.55
N GLY A 48 -9.82 -1.17 -1.77
CA GLY A 48 -8.69 -0.57 -2.49
C GLY A 48 -7.37 -1.20 -2.08
N GLY A 49 -6.31 -0.39 -2.08
CA GLY A 49 -4.97 -0.78 -1.66
C GLY A 49 -4.40 0.17 -0.61
N GLU A 50 -3.10 0.06 -0.34
CA GLU A 50 -2.42 0.91 0.66
C GLU A 50 -2.29 2.38 0.18
N GLU A 51 -2.32 2.59 -1.14
CA GLU A 51 -2.13 3.89 -1.79
C GLU A 51 -3.40 4.48 -2.42
N PHE A 52 -4.49 3.71 -2.45
CA PHE A 52 -5.72 4.17 -3.08
C PHE A 52 -6.96 3.58 -2.42
N ILE A 53 -8.06 4.33 -2.56
CA ILE A 53 -9.38 3.94 -2.08
C ILE A 53 -10.37 4.02 -3.23
N SER A 54 -11.21 2.99 -3.36
CA SER A 54 -12.22 2.86 -4.41
C SER A 54 -13.64 2.67 -3.86
N GLY A 55 -13.79 2.60 -2.54
CA GLY A 55 -15.05 2.52 -1.83
C GLY A 55 -14.86 2.25 -0.34
N ILE A 56 -15.94 2.34 0.43
CA ILE A 56 -15.99 1.94 1.83
C ILE A 56 -16.55 0.53 1.92
N VAL A 57 -15.98 -0.29 2.78
CA VAL A 57 -16.55 -1.61 3.11
C VAL A 57 -17.52 -1.43 4.26
N CYS A 58 -18.71 -2.00 4.09
CA CYS A 58 -19.74 -2.14 5.10
C CYS A 58 -20.12 -3.63 5.15
N ASN A 59 -19.89 -4.29 6.27
CA ASN A 59 -20.18 -5.70 6.43
C ASN A 59 -21.69 -5.94 6.46
N SER A 60 -22.11 -7.14 6.08
CA SER A 60 -23.53 -7.51 6.05
C SER A 60 -24.22 -7.46 7.42
N ASP A 61 -23.46 -7.54 8.51
CA ASP A 61 -23.93 -7.46 9.90
C ASP A 61 -23.87 -6.04 10.49
N ASN A 62 -23.39 -5.05 9.73
CA ASN A 62 -23.30 -3.66 10.19
C ASN A 62 -24.72 -3.07 10.42
N PRO A 63 -25.01 -2.50 11.59
CA PRO A 63 -26.34 -2.00 11.93
C PRO A 63 -26.83 -0.86 11.02
N HIS A 64 -25.93 -0.16 10.32
CA HIS A 64 -26.26 0.94 9.43
C HIS A 64 -26.52 0.52 7.98
N LEU A 65 -26.38 -0.77 7.65
CA LEU A 65 -26.53 -1.26 6.27
C LEU A 65 -27.92 -1.03 5.68
N GLU A 66 -28.98 -1.32 6.44
CA GLU A 66 -30.35 -1.15 5.94
C GLU A 66 -30.68 0.33 5.67
N GLN A 67 -30.18 1.23 6.53
CA GLN A 67 -30.29 2.67 6.29
C GLN A 67 -29.53 3.10 5.04
N LEU A 68 -28.33 2.56 4.80
CA LEU A 68 -27.55 2.83 3.59
C LEU A 68 -28.29 2.40 2.32
N LYS A 69 -28.89 1.21 2.30
CA LYS A 69 -29.65 0.69 1.15
C LYS A 69 -30.83 1.59 0.78
N GLN A 70 -31.47 2.21 1.77
CA GLN A 70 -32.60 3.12 1.58
C GLN A 70 -32.16 4.55 1.21
N THR A 71 -30.91 4.92 1.52
CA THR A 71 -30.39 6.28 1.32
C THR A 71 -29.95 6.51 -0.11
N LYS A 72 -30.61 7.45 -0.81
CA LYS A 72 -30.14 7.92 -2.13
C LYS A 72 -28.80 8.66 -1.97
N GLY A 73 -27.85 8.38 -2.86
CA GLY A 73 -26.51 8.96 -2.80
C GLY A 73 -25.39 7.96 -2.60
N TYR A 74 -25.73 6.70 -2.35
CA TYR A 74 -24.78 5.61 -2.28
C TYR A 74 -25.08 4.56 -3.36
N LYS A 75 -24.01 4.06 -3.97
CA LYS A 75 -24.03 2.87 -4.83
C LYS A 75 -23.45 1.72 -4.04
N LEU A 76 -24.27 0.72 -3.75
CA LEU A 76 -23.84 -0.46 -3.03
C LEU A 76 -23.61 -1.59 -4.03
N THR A 77 -22.44 -2.22 -3.95
CA THR A 77 -22.11 -3.42 -4.73
C THR A 77 -21.79 -4.52 -3.74
N LEU A 78 -22.48 -5.66 -3.84
CA LEU A 78 -22.15 -6.83 -3.03
C LEU A 78 -20.80 -7.38 -3.49
N SER A 79 -19.91 -7.73 -2.55
CA SER A 79 -18.66 -8.42 -2.87
C SER A 79 -18.92 -9.83 -3.40
N ASP A 80 -17.96 -10.40 -4.12
CA ASP A 80 -18.06 -11.78 -4.63
C ASP A 80 -18.23 -12.82 -3.50
N SER A 81 -17.69 -12.52 -2.32
CA SER A 81 -17.84 -13.31 -1.09
C SER A 81 -19.20 -13.17 -0.40
N GLN A 82 -20.07 -12.25 -0.85
CA GLN A 82 -21.42 -11.98 -0.36
C GLN A 82 -21.57 -11.59 1.12
N ASP A 83 -20.47 -11.39 1.83
CA ASP A 83 -20.43 -11.01 3.24
C ASP A 83 -20.29 -9.49 3.45
N LYS A 84 -20.03 -8.73 2.38
CA LYS A 84 -19.66 -7.31 2.44
C LYS A 84 -20.27 -6.51 1.29
N TYR A 85 -20.61 -5.26 1.58
CA TYR A 85 -21.02 -4.27 0.59
C TYR A 85 -19.92 -3.24 0.39
N ILE A 86 -19.62 -2.96 -0.87
CA ILE A 86 -18.76 -1.86 -1.27
C ILE A 86 -19.63 -0.64 -1.54
N VAL A 87 -19.55 0.35 -0.65
CA VAL A 87 -20.28 1.61 -0.71
C VAL A 87 -19.45 2.63 -1.50
N ARG A 88 -20.01 3.12 -2.61
CA ARG A 88 -19.42 4.14 -3.48
C ARG A 88 -20.32 5.37 -3.56
N PRO A 89 -19.76 6.57 -3.81
CA PRO A 89 -20.55 7.78 -3.94
C PRO A 89 -21.39 7.79 -5.22
N ASP A 90 -22.65 8.16 -5.12
CA ASP A 90 -23.45 8.65 -6.23
C ASP A 90 -23.48 10.19 -6.22
N LYS A 91 -22.60 10.79 -7.02
CA LYS A 91 -22.38 12.25 -7.09
C LYS A 91 -23.59 13.05 -7.57
N ARG A 92 -24.69 12.40 -7.95
CA ARG A 92 -25.97 13.07 -8.26
C ARG A 92 -26.63 13.65 -7.01
N TYR A 93 -26.37 13.07 -5.84
CA TYR A 93 -26.99 13.46 -4.57
C TYR A 93 -26.00 14.15 -3.63
N LYS A 94 -26.49 15.01 -2.74
CA LYS A 94 -25.65 15.78 -1.80
C LYS A 94 -24.75 14.88 -0.94
N ILE A 95 -25.34 13.88 -0.30
CA ILE A 95 -24.61 12.94 0.57
C ILE A 95 -23.57 12.10 -0.20
N GLY A 96 -23.83 11.80 -1.47
CA GLY A 96 -22.88 11.14 -2.35
C GLY A 96 -21.69 12.04 -2.71
N LYS A 97 -21.91 13.35 -2.90
CA LYS A 97 -20.82 14.34 -3.08
C LYS A 97 -19.99 14.51 -1.80
N GLU A 98 -20.62 14.44 -0.63
CA GLU A 98 -19.93 14.49 0.66
C GLU A 98 -19.01 13.27 0.85
N LEU A 99 -19.52 12.07 0.57
CA LEU A 99 -18.69 10.85 0.58
C LEU A 99 -17.55 10.94 -0.45
N ASP A 100 -17.81 11.39 -1.67
CA ASP A 100 -16.78 11.56 -2.69
C ASP A 100 -15.65 12.50 -2.23
N LYS A 101 -16.00 13.62 -1.60
CA LYS A 101 -15.02 14.55 -1.03
C LYS A 101 -14.20 13.88 0.08
N ALA A 102 -14.83 13.11 0.96
CA ALA A 102 -14.13 12.38 2.00
C ALA A 102 -13.16 11.33 1.41
N LEU A 103 -13.58 10.57 0.39
CA LEU A 103 -12.72 9.60 -0.29
C LEU A 103 -11.55 10.27 -1.02
N CYS A 104 -11.78 11.43 -1.65
CA CYS A 104 -10.72 12.25 -2.24
C CYS A 104 -9.71 12.69 -1.18
N ASN A 105 -10.17 13.13 -0.01
CA ASN A 105 -9.27 13.50 1.09
C ASN A 105 -8.44 12.30 1.58
N VAL A 106 -9.08 11.14 1.75
CA VAL A 106 -8.37 9.89 2.06
C VAL A 106 -7.30 9.60 1.02
N TYR A 107 -7.64 9.64 -0.28
CA TYR A 107 -6.69 9.42 -1.36
C TYR A 107 -5.49 10.37 -1.31
N GLN A 108 -5.70 11.66 -1.02
CA GLN A 108 -4.58 12.61 -0.85
C GLN A 108 -3.69 12.26 0.33
N ILE A 109 -4.26 11.84 1.47
CA ILE A 109 -3.50 11.37 2.63
C ILE A 109 -2.67 10.13 2.25
N LEU A 110 -3.27 9.15 1.57
CA LEU A 110 -2.56 7.95 1.13
C LEU A 110 -1.37 8.27 0.21
N ARG A 111 -1.51 9.26 -0.69
CA ARG A 111 -0.41 9.71 -1.55
C ARG A 111 0.69 10.46 -0.81
N GLN A 112 0.34 11.26 0.20
CA GLN A 112 1.31 12.03 0.99
C GLN A 112 2.14 11.11 1.91
N TYR A 113 1.54 10.00 2.35
CA TYR A 113 2.12 9.06 3.29
C TYR A 113 2.20 7.66 2.65
N PRO A 114 3.21 7.43 1.79
CA PRO A 114 3.34 6.18 1.06
C PRO A 114 3.56 4.97 2.00
N PRO A 115 3.20 3.76 1.54
CA PRO A 115 3.50 2.54 2.28
C PRO A 115 5.00 2.31 2.39
N PHE A 116 5.40 1.49 3.37
CA PHE A 116 6.81 1.25 3.71
C PHE A 116 7.65 0.88 2.49
N LYS A 117 7.18 -0.08 1.69
CA LYS A 117 7.85 -0.54 0.47
C LYS A 117 8.24 0.63 -0.42
N LYS A 118 7.28 1.50 -0.75
CA LYS A 118 7.50 2.61 -1.67
C LYS A 118 8.41 3.67 -1.06
N PHE A 119 8.15 4.03 0.20
CA PHE A 119 8.98 4.96 0.94
C PHE A 119 10.46 4.54 0.94
N ILE A 120 10.73 3.30 1.37
CA ILE A 120 12.11 2.84 1.57
C ILE A 120 12.84 2.65 0.24
N THR A 121 12.18 2.14 -0.81
CA THR A 121 12.83 1.97 -2.12
C THR A 121 13.10 3.30 -2.82
N GLU A 122 12.25 4.32 -2.62
CA GLU A 122 12.50 5.68 -3.10
C GLU A 122 13.65 6.34 -2.33
N CYS A 123 13.67 6.25 -0.99
CA CYS A 123 14.74 6.83 -0.17
C CYS A 123 16.12 6.21 -0.43
N LEU A 124 16.16 4.93 -0.80
CA LEU A 124 17.39 4.21 -1.14
C LEU A 124 17.75 4.28 -2.63
N ASP A 125 16.95 4.98 -3.45
CA ASP A 125 17.08 5.04 -4.92
C ASP A 125 17.23 3.65 -5.59
N ILE A 126 16.41 2.70 -5.15
CA ILE A 126 16.36 1.33 -5.68
C ILE A 126 14.98 0.99 -6.22
N ASN A 127 14.05 1.95 -6.31
CA ASN A 127 12.76 1.74 -6.92
C ASN A 127 12.92 1.55 -8.44
N ARG A 128 12.91 0.30 -8.89
CA ARG A 128 13.08 -0.08 -10.30
C ARG A 128 11.91 -0.90 -10.82
N MET A 129 11.58 -0.67 -12.09
CA MET A 129 10.59 -1.40 -12.86
C MET A 129 11.24 -2.00 -14.12
N VAL A 130 11.15 -3.30 -14.28
CA VAL A 130 11.56 -4.02 -15.50
C VAL A 130 10.32 -4.61 -16.15
N LEU A 131 10.20 -4.45 -17.46
CA LEU A 131 9.09 -4.96 -18.26
C LEU A 131 9.55 -6.13 -19.12
N ASP A 132 8.83 -7.25 -19.03
CA ASP A 132 8.96 -8.41 -19.93
C ASP A 132 7.62 -8.60 -20.66
N GLY A 133 7.56 -8.11 -21.90
CA GLY A 133 6.32 -8.05 -22.67
C GLY A 133 5.23 -7.22 -21.95
N ARG A 134 4.20 -7.90 -21.45
CA ARG A 134 3.06 -7.28 -20.74
C ARG A 134 3.16 -7.38 -19.21
N ILE A 135 4.22 -7.98 -18.69
CA ILE A 135 4.42 -8.20 -17.25
C ILE A 135 5.41 -7.18 -16.73
N GLY A 136 5.00 -6.42 -15.72
CA GLY A 136 5.88 -5.51 -14.98
C GLY A 136 6.39 -6.15 -13.70
N TYR A 137 7.71 -6.14 -13.53
CA TYR A 137 8.40 -6.59 -12.34
C TYR A 137 8.96 -5.37 -11.62
N PHE A 138 8.74 -5.31 -10.31
CA PHE A 138 9.07 -4.15 -9.51
C PHE A 138 10.01 -4.55 -8.39
N SER A 139 10.86 -3.61 -8.01
CA SER A 139 11.59 -3.71 -6.75
C SER A 139 10.61 -3.83 -5.59
N SER A 140 10.99 -4.60 -4.58
CA SER A 140 10.17 -4.82 -3.40
C SER A 140 11.02 -4.77 -2.15
N ALA A 141 10.40 -4.35 -1.06
CA ALA A 141 11.01 -4.29 0.26
C ALA A 141 10.02 -4.74 1.32
N SER A 142 10.54 -5.47 2.32
CA SER A 142 9.77 -5.98 3.46
C SER A 142 10.65 -6.00 4.71
N VAL A 143 10.02 -6.15 5.87
CA VAL A 143 10.70 -6.21 7.17
C VAL A 143 10.46 -7.58 7.79
N CYS A 144 11.52 -8.23 8.27
CA CYS A 144 11.44 -9.44 9.08
C CYS A 144 12.28 -9.24 10.35
N GLY A 145 11.61 -9.01 11.48
CA GLY A 145 12.28 -8.58 12.71
C GLY A 145 13.05 -7.28 12.49
N GLU A 146 14.37 -7.32 12.74
CA GLU A 146 15.28 -6.17 12.57
C GLU A 146 15.93 -6.12 11.18
N VAL A 147 15.53 -7.01 10.26
CA VAL A 147 16.11 -7.12 8.93
C VAL A 147 15.19 -6.50 7.89
N LEU A 148 15.73 -5.52 7.15
CA LEU A 148 15.16 -5.07 5.89
C LEU A 148 15.54 -6.10 4.81
N LEU A 149 14.56 -6.61 4.09
CA LEU A 149 14.75 -7.48 2.94
C LEU A 149 14.34 -6.73 1.68
N VAL A 150 15.19 -6.79 0.65
CA VAL A 150 14.95 -6.13 -0.64
C VAL A 150 15.16 -7.13 -1.77
N CYS A 151 14.28 -7.13 -2.75
CA CYS A 151 14.53 -7.78 -4.05
C CYS A 151 14.40 -6.76 -5.18
N ILE A 152 15.36 -6.78 -6.11
CA ILE A 152 15.44 -5.84 -7.23
C ILE A 152 15.49 -6.65 -8.53
N PRO A 153 14.57 -6.42 -9.49
CA PRO A 153 14.60 -7.10 -10.77
C PRO A 153 15.82 -6.68 -11.57
N VAL A 154 16.44 -7.62 -12.28
CA VAL A 154 17.55 -7.37 -13.19
C VAL A 154 17.02 -7.32 -14.62
N LYS A 155 17.32 -6.25 -15.36
CA LYS A 155 16.91 -6.13 -16.76
C LYS A 155 17.69 -7.11 -17.63
N GLY A 156 17.02 -8.19 -18.02
CA GLY A 156 17.56 -9.20 -18.94
C GLY A 156 17.48 -8.77 -20.41
N GLN A 157 18.07 -9.58 -21.30
CA GLN A 157 17.97 -9.38 -22.74
C GLN A 157 16.51 -9.43 -23.21
N GLY A 158 16.10 -8.45 -24.02
CA GLY A 158 14.72 -8.35 -24.52
C GLY A 158 13.71 -7.72 -23.55
N CYS A 159 14.12 -7.43 -22.32
CA CYS A 159 13.33 -6.64 -21.38
C CYS A 159 13.50 -5.13 -21.62
N SER A 160 12.50 -4.34 -21.24
CA SER A 160 12.57 -2.87 -21.20
C SER A 160 12.41 -2.35 -19.76
N GLY A 161 12.43 -1.03 -19.58
CA GLY A 161 12.39 -0.40 -18.25
C GLY A 161 13.77 -0.07 -17.71
N ASP A 162 13.84 0.05 -16.38
CA ASP A 162 14.98 0.62 -15.69
C ASP A 162 16.20 -0.32 -15.68
N ASP A 163 17.40 0.27 -15.66
CA ASP A 163 18.63 -0.46 -15.39
C ASP A 163 18.78 -0.79 -13.90
N PHE A 164 19.60 -1.79 -13.61
CA PHE A 164 19.92 -2.17 -12.24
C PHE A 164 20.58 -0.98 -11.51
N PRO A 165 20.14 -0.63 -10.29
CA PRO A 165 20.61 0.55 -9.59
C PRO A 165 22.02 0.35 -9.02
N ALA A 166 22.68 1.46 -8.69
CA ALA A 166 23.74 1.42 -7.68
C ALA A 166 23.11 1.04 -6.34
N VAL A 167 23.66 0.02 -5.68
CA VAL A 167 23.13 -0.47 -4.40
C VAL A 167 23.79 0.33 -3.27
N PRO A 168 23.02 0.90 -2.34
CA PRO A 168 23.59 1.59 -1.17
C PRO A 168 24.40 0.63 -0.28
N ASP A 169 25.51 1.11 0.28
CA ASP A 169 26.39 0.32 1.17
C ASP A 169 25.68 -0.22 2.42
N SER A 170 24.54 0.36 2.79
CA SER A 170 23.69 -0.12 3.86
C SER A 170 22.98 -1.44 3.57
N LEU A 171 23.07 -1.93 2.32
CA LEU A 171 22.51 -3.20 1.87
C LEU A 171 23.63 -4.18 1.52
N THR A 172 23.52 -5.39 2.03
CA THR A 172 24.41 -6.51 1.70
C THR A 172 23.67 -7.46 0.77
N GLU A 173 24.27 -7.78 -0.38
CA GLU A 173 23.73 -8.79 -1.28
C GLU A 173 23.78 -10.18 -0.63
N ILE A 174 22.70 -10.93 -0.81
CA ILE A 174 22.53 -12.28 -0.28
C ILE A 174 22.00 -13.21 -1.35
N LYS A 175 22.12 -14.51 -1.10
CA LYS A 175 21.53 -15.53 -1.98
C LYS A 175 20.01 -15.55 -1.80
N GLU A 176 19.30 -15.93 -2.85
CA GLU A 176 17.84 -16.17 -2.79
C GLU A 176 17.46 -17.15 -1.66
N SER A 177 18.23 -18.22 -1.49
CA SER A 177 17.98 -19.19 -0.42
C SER A 177 18.06 -18.59 0.98
N GLU A 178 18.97 -17.64 1.21
CA GLU A 178 19.07 -16.91 2.47
C GLU A 178 17.89 -15.94 2.63
N PHE A 179 17.51 -15.25 1.56
CA PHE A 179 16.36 -14.34 1.54
C PHE A 179 15.06 -15.07 1.91
N LEU A 180 14.86 -16.28 1.39
CA LEU A 180 13.70 -17.13 1.71
C LEU A 180 13.76 -17.64 3.15
N ALA A 181 14.93 -18.11 3.60
CA ALA A 181 15.11 -18.62 4.96
C ALA A 181 14.80 -17.56 6.03
N ILE A 182 15.19 -16.29 5.82
CA ILE A 182 14.86 -15.19 6.74
C ILE A 182 13.34 -15.00 6.85
N GLN A 183 12.59 -15.24 5.76
CA GLN A 183 11.12 -15.15 5.77
C GLN A 183 10.43 -16.38 6.37
N GLY A 184 11.18 -17.39 6.82
CA GLY A 184 10.63 -18.67 7.29
C GLY A 184 10.06 -19.54 6.18
N LYS A 185 10.58 -19.41 4.95
CA LYS A 185 10.20 -20.21 3.78
C LYS A 185 11.30 -21.19 3.38
#